data_AF-A0A0R3PSD4-F1
#
_entry.id   AF-A0A0R3PSD4-F1
#
_cell.length_a   1.000
_cell.length_b   1.000
_cell.length_c   1.000
_cell.angle_alpha   90.00
_cell.angle_beta   90.00
_cell.angle_gamma   90.00
#
_symmetry.space_group_name_H-M   'P 1'
#
loop_
_entity.id
_entity.type
_entity.pdbx_description
1 polymer ?
#
loop_
_entity_poly.entity_id
_entity_poly.type
_entity_poly.pdbx_seq_one_letter_code
_entity_poly.pdbx_strand_id
1 'polypeptide(L)'
;MLLVFSFSKTVKFFPAIVQTAKRLVDAARILEIPIIVTEQYPKGLGRTTPELGLDDIRKYEKTKFSMCVPELDSMLNSTENIVLVGIEAHACVLQTTFDLLEKGKNVHVVVDAVSSRSLTDR
;
A
#
# COMPACT_ATOMS: atom_id res chain seq x y z
N MET A 1 1.25 -10.09 -4.85
CA MET A 1 1.18 -9.53 -3.48
C MET A 1 0.59 -8.14 -3.54
N LEU A 2 -0.45 -7.85 -2.76
CA LEU A 2 -1.10 -6.53 -2.70
C LEU A 2 -0.56 -5.75 -1.49
N LEU A 3 -0.01 -4.56 -1.73
CA LEU A 3 0.55 -3.69 -0.70
C LEU A 3 -0.40 -2.51 -0.46
N VAL A 4 -0.92 -2.39 0.77
CA VAL A 4 -1.93 -1.37 1.13
C VAL A 4 -1.38 -0.37 2.15
N PHE A 5 -1.65 0.92 1.90
CA PHE A 5 -1.40 2.03 2.80
C PHE A 5 -2.57 3.01 2.83
N SER A 6 -3.01 3.47 4.00
CA SER A 6 -4.08 4.48 4.07
C SER A 6 -3.94 5.38 5.29
N PHE A 7 -3.61 6.66 5.11
CA PHE A 7 -4.13 7.79 5.93
C PHE A 7 -4.21 9.16 5.25
N SER A 8 -5.42 9.73 5.17
CA SER A 8 -5.78 11.09 5.63
C SER A 8 -6.97 11.64 4.82
N LYS A 9 -7.88 12.37 5.48
CA LYS A 9 -8.97 13.11 4.82
C LYS A 9 -8.48 14.24 3.88
N THR A 10 -7.18 14.53 3.89
CA THR A 10 -6.57 15.61 3.11
C THR A 10 -6.04 15.13 1.75
N VAL A 11 -6.06 13.81 1.49
CA VAL A 11 -5.71 13.22 0.20
C VAL A 11 -6.79 13.48 -0.85
N LYS A 12 -6.38 13.84 -2.07
CA LYS A 12 -7.30 14.03 -3.19
C LYS A 12 -7.98 12.71 -3.57
N PHE A 13 -9.28 12.76 -3.80
CA PHE A 13 -10.09 11.59 -4.20
C PHE A 13 -10.09 10.43 -3.18
N PHE A 14 -9.85 10.69 -1.88
CA PHE A 14 -9.72 9.65 -0.85
C PHE A 14 -10.87 8.60 -0.85
N PRO A 15 -12.16 8.97 -0.92
CA PRO A 15 -13.23 7.97 -0.96
C PRO A 15 -13.17 7.05 -2.19
N ALA A 16 -12.83 7.60 -3.36
CA ALA A 16 -12.76 6.83 -4.60
C ALA A 16 -11.56 5.86 -4.60
N ILE A 17 -10.39 6.30 -4.14
CA ILE A 17 -9.21 5.42 -4.06
C ILE A 17 -9.42 4.29 -3.04
N VAL A 18 -10.10 4.55 -1.93
CA VAL A 18 -10.42 3.53 -0.93
C VAL A 18 -11.39 2.51 -1.52
N GLN A 19 -12.38 2.94 -2.29
CA GLN A 19 -13.30 2.03 -2.99
C GLN A 19 -12.56 1.14 -4.00
N THR A 20 -11.64 1.70 -4.78
CA THR A 20 -10.82 0.91 -5.74
C THR A 20 -9.87 -0.03 -5.01
N ALA A 21 -9.19 0.43 -3.96
CA ALA A 21 -8.32 -0.40 -3.14
C ALA A 21 -9.09 -1.56 -2.50
N LYS A 22 -10.33 -1.33 -2.03
CA LYS A 22 -11.21 -2.39 -1.52
C LYS A 22 -11.48 -3.46 -2.58
N ARG A 23 -11.79 -3.07 -3.82
CA ARG A 23 -12.00 -4.04 -4.92
C ARG A 23 -10.79 -4.92 -5.15
N LEU A 24 -9.58 -4.36 -5.04
CA LEU A 24 -8.33 -5.12 -5.18
C LEU A 24 -8.08 -6.04 -3.98
N VAL A 25 -8.42 -5.61 -2.76
CA VAL A 25 -8.38 -6.46 -1.57
C VAL A 25 -9.34 -7.63 -1.73
N ASP A 26 -10.58 -7.38 -2.15
CA ASP A 26 -11.59 -8.41 -2.36
C ASP A 26 -11.15 -9.40 -3.46
N ALA A 27 -10.63 -8.89 -4.58
CA ALA A 27 -10.07 -9.71 -5.65
C ALA A 27 -8.86 -10.54 -5.19
N ALA A 28 -7.95 -9.96 -4.42
CA ALA A 28 -6.80 -10.66 -3.88
C ALA A 28 -7.22 -11.80 -2.95
N ARG A 29 -8.26 -11.61 -2.12
CA ARG A 29 -8.83 -12.68 -1.30
C ARG A 29 -9.44 -13.80 -2.13
N ILE A 30 -10.25 -13.47 -3.14
CA ILE A 30 -10.88 -14.46 -4.02
C ILE A 30 -9.84 -15.31 -4.75
N LEU A 31 -8.74 -14.67 -5.17
CA LEU A 31 -7.65 -15.31 -5.91
C LEU A 31 -6.56 -15.88 -5.00
N GLU A 32 -6.74 -15.85 -3.69
CA GLU A 32 -5.77 -16.32 -2.69
C GLU A 32 -4.38 -15.67 -2.83
N ILE A 33 -4.34 -14.42 -3.31
CA ILE A 33 -3.12 -13.63 -3.45
C ILE A 33 -2.74 -13.07 -2.07
N PRO A 34 -1.47 -13.22 -1.64
CA PRO A 34 -1.01 -12.66 -0.37
C PRO A 34 -1.17 -11.13 -0.29
N ILE A 35 -1.72 -10.66 0.83
CA ILE A 35 -1.92 -9.23 1.13
C ILE A 35 -0.97 -8.82 2.25
N ILE A 36 -0.27 -7.70 2.04
CA ILE A 36 0.61 -7.08 3.03
C ILE A 36 0.12 -5.65 3.30
N VAL A 37 0.04 -5.29 4.58
CA VAL A 37 -0.44 -3.97 5.00
C VAL A 37 0.64 -3.30 5.85
N THR A 38 1.02 -2.07 5.52
CA THR A 38 1.91 -1.27 6.37
C THR A 38 1.24 0.00 6.83
N GLU A 39 1.59 0.46 8.04
CA GLU A 39 1.09 1.70 8.62
C GLU A 39 2.26 2.63 8.93
N GLN A 40 2.29 3.82 8.32
CA GLN A 40 3.29 4.84 8.68
C GLN A 40 2.88 5.45 10.02
N TYR A 41 3.72 5.31 11.04
CA TYR A 41 3.58 5.97 12.34
C TYR A 41 2.11 6.07 12.81
N PRO A 42 1.42 4.93 13.04
CA PRO A 42 -0.03 4.94 13.26
C PRO A 42 -0.46 5.72 14.51
N LYS A 43 0.44 5.88 15.49
CA LYS A 43 0.23 6.74 16.66
C LYS A 43 -0.07 8.21 16.28
N GLY A 44 0.55 8.74 15.23
CA GLY A 44 0.37 10.13 14.80
C GLY A 44 -0.45 10.31 13.53
N LEU A 45 -0.51 9.30 12.66
CA LEU A 45 -1.24 9.38 11.39
C LEU A 45 -2.57 8.61 11.39
N GLY A 46 -2.78 7.67 12.31
CA GLY A 46 -3.96 6.81 12.43
C GLY A 46 -3.69 5.35 12.02
N ARG A 47 -4.70 4.46 12.15
CA ARG A 47 -4.70 3.03 11.72
C ARG A 47 -5.61 2.67 10.53
N THR A 48 -5.11 1.87 9.59
CA THR A 48 -5.72 1.53 8.29
C THR A 48 -7.25 1.63 8.25
N THR A 49 -7.78 2.36 7.25
CA THR A 49 -9.21 2.67 7.18
C THR A 49 -10.08 1.40 7.17
N PRO A 50 -11.11 1.29 8.03
CA PRO A 50 -11.87 0.05 8.23
C PRO A 50 -12.65 -0.38 6.98
N GLU A 51 -12.93 0.52 6.04
CA GLU A 51 -13.64 0.24 4.79
C GLU A 51 -12.94 -0.81 3.92
N LEU A 52 -11.61 -0.92 4.06
CA LEU A 52 -10.82 -1.93 3.37
C LEU A 52 -11.08 -3.35 3.91
N GLY A 53 -11.66 -3.49 5.11
CA GLY A 53 -12.02 -4.77 5.71
C GLY A 53 -10.81 -5.68 5.92
N LEU A 54 -9.70 -5.11 6.38
CA LEU A 54 -8.41 -5.79 6.56
C LEU A 54 -8.14 -6.15 8.03
N ASP A 55 -9.15 -6.17 8.90
CA ASP A 55 -9.01 -6.34 10.36
C ASP A 55 -8.27 -7.62 10.77
N ASP A 56 -8.48 -8.69 9.99
CA ASP A 56 -7.87 -10.02 10.07
C ASP A 56 -6.41 -10.09 9.57
N ILE A 57 -5.95 -9.09 8.82
CA ILE A 57 -4.59 -9.08 8.26
C ILE A 57 -3.62 -8.39 9.22
N ARG A 58 -2.41 -8.94 9.38
CA ARG A 58 -1.36 -8.29 10.19
C ARG A 58 -0.94 -6.95 9.57
N LYS A 59 -0.82 -5.91 10.41
CA LYS A 59 -0.31 -4.60 10.02
C LYS A 59 1.12 -4.45 10.49
N TYR A 60 1.99 -3.98 9.60
CA TYR A 60 3.39 -3.73 9.87
C TYR A 60 3.61 -2.23 10.05
N GLU A 61 3.81 -1.81 11.29
CA GLU A 61 4.08 -0.41 11.60
C GLU A 61 5.49 -0.03 11.15
N LYS A 62 5.65 1.17 10.57
CA LYS A 62 6.94 1.66 10.08
C LYS A 62 7.08 3.17 10.20
N THR A 63 8.32 3.63 10.21
CA THR A 63 8.69 5.05 10.03
C THR A 63 9.46 5.30 8.73
N LYS A 64 10.00 4.26 8.09
CA LYS A 64 10.56 4.32 6.72
C LYS A 64 9.44 4.56 5.71
N PHE A 65 9.65 5.43 4.72
CA PHE A 65 8.65 5.67 3.67
C PHE A 65 8.39 4.42 2.83
N SER A 66 9.45 3.77 2.34
CA SER A 66 9.33 2.49 1.65
C SER A 66 8.75 1.40 2.56
N MET A 67 7.92 0.54 1.98
CA MET A 67 7.40 -0.67 2.62
C MET A 67 8.43 -1.79 2.72
N CYS A 68 9.58 -1.67 2.05
CA CYS A 68 10.67 -2.64 2.14
C CYS A 68 11.40 -2.48 3.47
N VAL A 69 10.83 -3.09 4.52
CA VAL A 69 11.37 -3.20 5.88
C VAL A 69 11.80 -4.66 6.16
N PRO A 70 12.76 -4.90 7.08
CA PRO A 70 13.31 -6.23 7.32
C PRO A 70 12.26 -7.32 7.62
N GLU A 71 11.19 -6.96 8.33
CA GLU A 71 10.09 -7.87 8.69
C GLU A 71 9.33 -8.43 7.48
N LEU A 72 9.45 -7.76 6.32
CA LEU A 72 8.78 -8.15 5.09
C LEU A 72 9.73 -8.81 4.07
N ASP A 73 11.04 -8.81 4.29
CA ASP A 73 12.01 -9.29 3.29
C ASP A 73 11.73 -10.73 2.83
N SER A 74 11.35 -11.64 3.74
CA SER A 74 11.00 -13.02 3.36
C SER A 74 9.81 -13.08 2.39
N MET A 75 8.75 -12.31 2.64
CA MET A 75 7.55 -12.27 1.81
C MET A 75 7.80 -11.56 0.47
N LEU A 76 8.61 -10.50 0.49
CA LEU A 76 8.99 -9.76 -0.71
C LEU A 76 9.90 -10.61 -1.61
N ASN A 77 10.83 -11.36 -1.03
CA ASN A 77 11.78 -12.17 -1.79
C ASN A 77 11.09 -13.34 -2.51
N SER A 78 10.05 -13.93 -1.93
CA SER A 78 9.29 -15.05 -2.52
C SER A 78 8.30 -14.63 -3.62
N THR A 79 8.11 -13.33 -3.86
CA THR A 79 7.15 -12.81 -4.84
C THR A 79 7.87 -12.11 -5.97
N GLU A 80 7.51 -12.38 -7.23
CA GLU A 80 8.04 -11.65 -8.39
C GLU A 80 7.19 -10.43 -8.75
N ASN A 81 5.86 -10.57 -8.72
CA ASN A 81 4.90 -9.56 -9.16
C ASN A 81 4.15 -8.91 -7.98
N ILE A 82 4.19 -7.59 -7.93
CA ILE A 82 3.65 -6.78 -6.83
C ILE A 82 2.63 -5.80 -7.37
N VAL A 83 1.42 -5.86 -6.80
CA VAL A 83 0.36 -4.88 -7.05
C VAL A 83 0.40 -3.88 -5.91
N LEU A 84 0.61 -2.60 -6.22
CA LEU A 84 0.83 -1.55 -5.22
C LEU A 84 -0.34 -0.57 -5.22
N VAL A 85 -0.90 -0.33 -4.03
CA VAL A 85 -1.98 0.62 -3.79
C VAL A 85 -1.72 1.45 -2.53
N GLY A 86 -2.40 2.58 -2.41
CA GLY A 86 -2.33 3.42 -1.22
C GLY A 86 -1.68 4.78 -1.47
N ILE A 87 -1.19 5.39 -0.40
CA ILE A 87 -0.73 6.78 -0.38
C ILE A 87 0.59 6.91 0.39
N GLU A 88 1.32 8.01 0.34
CA GLU A 88 1.25 9.06 -0.68
C GLU A 88 2.04 8.63 -1.92
N ALA A 89 1.53 8.98 -3.10
CA ALA A 89 2.07 8.56 -4.40
C ALA A 89 3.56 8.90 -4.52
N HIS A 90 3.91 10.16 -4.31
CA HIS A 90 5.28 10.68 -4.39
C HIS A 90 6.21 10.32 -3.21
N ALA A 91 5.70 9.69 -2.15
CA ALA A 91 6.47 9.38 -0.96
C ALA A 91 6.54 7.87 -0.72
N CYS A 92 5.59 7.31 0.02
CA CYS A 92 5.62 5.88 0.38
C CYS A 92 5.50 4.99 -0.86
N VAL A 93 4.60 5.31 -1.80
CA VAL A 93 4.41 4.50 -3.02
C VAL A 93 5.64 4.60 -3.91
N LEU A 94 6.16 5.79 -4.16
CA LEU A 94 7.36 6.02 -4.97
C LEU A 94 8.60 5.31 -4.40
N GLN A 95 8.90 5.52 -3.12
CA GLN A 95 10.07 4.92 -2.46
C GLN A 95 9.95 3.39 -2.39
N THR A 96 8.74 2.86 -2.17
CA THR A 96 8.49 1.42 -2.23
C THR A 96 8.72 0.89 -3.64
N THR A 97 8.26 1.61 -4.66
CA THR A 97 8.45 1.24 -6.07
C THR A 97 9.93 1.15 -6.41
N PHE A 98 10.73 2.15 -6.03
CA PHE A 98 12.18 2.11 -6.25
C PHE A 98 12.86 0.93 -5.55
N ASP A 99 12.64 0.74 -4.25
CA ASP A 99 13.25 -0.37 -3.50
C ASP A 99 12.85 -1.74 -4.09
N LEU A 100 11.62 -1.89 -4.59
CA LEU A 100 11.15 -3.12 -5.22
C LEU A 100 11.77 -3.36 -6.60
N LEU A 101 11.91 -2.31 -7.42
CA LEU A 101 12.58 -2.39 -8.70
C LEU A 101 14.07 -2.74 -8.54
N GLU A 102 14.74 -2.15 -7.54
CA GLU A 102 16.14 -2.51 -7.19
C GLU A 102 16.27 -3.98 -6.76
N LYS A 103 15.24 -4.52 -6.11
CA LYS A 103 15.14 -5.95 -5.77
C LYS A 103 14.71 -6.85 -6.95
N GLY A 104 14.63 -6.30 -8.17
CA GLY A 104 14.28 -7.03 -9.39
C GLY A 104 12.82 -7.48 -9.46
N LYS A 105 11.90 -6.77 -8.79
CA LYS A 105 10.47 -7.09 -8.78
C LYS A 105 9.71 -6.37 -9.89
N ASN A 106 8.66 -7.00 -10.40
CA ASN A 106 7.71 -6.36 -11.29
C ASN A 106 6.66 -5.60 -10.46
N VAL A 107 6.62 -4.28 -10.59
CA VAL A 107 5.72 -3.43 -9.79
C VAL A 107 4.60 -2.88 -10.67
N HIS A 108 3.36 -3.16 -10.28
CA HIS A 108 2.15 -2.70 -10.92
C HIS A 108 1.43 -1.72 -10.00
N VAL A 109 1.61 -0.43 -10.26
CA VAL A 109 0.94 0.64 -9.49
C VAL A 109 -0.47 0.83 -10.03
N VAL A 110 -1.49 0.65 -9.17
CA VAL A 110 -2.88 0.88 -9.57
C VAL A 110 -3.24 2.34 -9.32
N VAL A 111 -3.09 3.17 -10.35
CA VAL A 111 -3.26 4.64 -10.28
C VAL A 111 -4.63 5.11 -9.77
N ASP A 112 -5.67 4.29 -9.93
CA ASP A 112 -7.03 4.55 -9.44
C ASP A 112 -7.19 4.22 -7.94
N ALA A 113 -6.19 3.59 -7.33
CA ALA A 113 -6.10 3.27 -5.91
C ALA A 113 -4.87 3.95 -5.26
N VAL A 114 -4.28 4.95 -5.94
CA VAL A 114 -3.12 5.72 -5.48
C VAL A 114 -3.38 7.22 -5.60
N SER A 115 -2.95 7.98 -4.60
CA SER A 115 -3.12 9.44 -4.57
C SER A 115 -2.16 10.13 -3.61
N SER A 116 -2.24 11.46 -3.57
CA SER A 116 -1.47 12.37 -2.73
C SER A 116 -2.36 13.52 -2.23
N ARG A 117 -1.82 14.36 -1.34
CA ARG A 117 -2.52 15.56 -0.84
C ARG A 117 -2.66 16.65 -1.90
N SER A 118 -1.67 16.74 -2.79
CA SER A 118 -1.63 17.65 -3.94
C SER A 118 -1.87 16.88 -5.23
N LEU A 119 -2.37 17.56 -6.26
CA LEU A 119 -2.47 17.00 -7.61
C LEU A 119 -1.11 16.96 -8.31
N THR A 120 -0.20 17.89 -8.01
CA THR A 120 1.16 17.90 -8.56
C THR A 120 1.98 16.72 -8.08
N ASP A 121 1.69 16.26 -6.85
CA ASP A 121 2.42 15.16 -6.20
C ASP A 121 1.71 13.80 -6.39
N ARG A 122 0.66 13.74 -7.22
CA ARG A 122 -0.11 12.52 -7.47
C ARG A 122 0.52 11.67 -8.55
#